data_AF-A0A419NEU3-F1
#
_entry.id   AF-A0A419NEU3-F1
#
_cell.length_a   1.000
_cell.length_b   1.000
_cell.length_c   1.000
_cell.angle_alpha   90.00
_cell.angle_beta   90.00
_cell.angle_gamma   90.00
#
_symmetry.space_group_name_H-M   'P 1'
#
loop_
_entity.id
_entity.type
_entity.pdbx_description
1 polymer ?
#
loop_
_entity_poly.entity_id
_entity_poly.type
_entity_poly.pdbx_seq_one_letter_code
_entity_poly.pdbx_strand_id
1 'polypeptide(L)' 'MDSLFPGDKSQLVSMEIGKKYNLGFNRLVRFEITTSGGSIISGFIPANEYLEVTNGGDITSADINIHDIQKGPQEV' A
#
# COMPACT_ATOMS: atom_id res chain seq x y z
N MET A 1 -4.81 -17.91 -1.14
CA MET A 1 -5.27 -16.99 -2.20
C MET A 1 -4.02 -16.62 -2.96
N ASP A 2 -3.82 -17.27 -4.11
CA ASP A 2 -2.61 -17.08 -4.90
C ASP A 2 -2.78 -15.81 -5.75
N SER A 3 -1.76 -14.95 -5.72
CA SER A 3 -1.70 -13.71 -6.48
C SER A 3 -1.74 -14.01 -7.99
N LEU A 4 -2.62 -13.31 -8.72
CA LEU A 4 -2.83 -13.46 -10.16
C LEU A 4 -1.75 -12.75 -11.01
N PHE A 5 -0.75 -12.14 -10.38
CA PHE A 5 0.36 -11.47 -11.07
C PHE A 5 1.71 -11.95 -10.53
N PRO A 6 2.54 -12.63 -11.34
CA PRO A 6 3.87 -13.06 -10.93
C PRO A 6 4.77 -11.84 -10.74
N GLY A 7 4.88 -11.36 -9.49
CA GLY A 7 5.67 -10.17 -9.13
C GLY A 7 5.00 -9.25 -8.10
N ASP A 8 3.70 -9.40 -7.83
CA ASP A 8 3.00 -8.56 -6.86
C ASP A 8 3.48 -8.86 -5.44
N LYS A 9 4.12 -7.87 -4.82
CA LYS A 9 4.45 -7.90 -3.39
C LYS A 9 3.42 -7.05 -2.65
N SER A 10 2.47 -7.71 -2.01
CA SER A 10 1.58 -7.07 -1.03
C SER A 10 2.30 -6.98 0.31
N GLN A 11 2.41 -5.77 0.86
CA GLN A 11 2.90 -5.56 2.22
C GLN A 11 1.73 -5.05 3.08
N LEU A 12 1.38 -5.84 4.09
CA LEU A 12 0.40 -5.43 5.10
C LEU A 12 1.13 -4.64 6.19
N VAL A 13 0.66 -3.42 6.45
CA VAL A 13 1.18 -2.54 7.50
C VAL A 13 0.15 -2.48 8.62
N SER A 14 0.53 -2.97 9.79
CA SER A 14 -0.25 -2.78 11.02
C SER A 14 -0.03 -1.37 11.54
N MET A 15 -1.11 -0.59 11.63
CA MET A 15 -1.08 0.79 12.11
C MET A 15 -1.54 0.87 13.56
N GLU A 16 -0.62 1.06 14.49
CA GLU A 16 -0.91 1.27 15.90
C GLU A 16 -1.54 2.65 16.13
N ILE A 17 -2.45 2.70 17.10
CA ILE A 17 -3.18 3.92 17.47
C ILE A 17 -2.21 4.99 17.98
N GLY A 18 -2.39 6.21 17.50
CA GLY A 18 -1.58 7.38 17.86
C GLY A 18 -0.20 7.41 17.22
N LYS A 19 0.18 6.40 16.43
CA LYS A 19 1.42 6.40 15.67
C LYS A 19 1.22 7.00 14.29
N LYS A 20 2.21 7.81 13.91
CA LYS A 20 2.35 8.37 12.58
C LYS A 20 3.15 7.40 11.71
N TYR A 21 2.60 7.07 10.55
CA TYR A 21 3.20 6.22 9.54
C TYR A 21 3.55 7.07 8.31
N ASN A 22 4.77 6.92 7.83
CA ASN A 22 5.23 7.55 6.61
C ASN A 22 5.57 6.45 5.60
N LEU A 23 4.74 6.34 4.57
CA LEU A 23 4.82 5.29 3.56
C LEU A 23 5.37 5.91 2.27
N GLY A 24 6.65 5.68 2.01
CA GLY A 24 7.34 6.15 0.81
C GLY A 24 7.87 4.99 -0.02
N PHE A 25 7.69 5.06 -1.33
CA PHE A 25 8.13 4.04 -2.27
C PHE A 25 8.89 4.67 -3.42
N ASN A 26 9.93 4.00 -3.92
CA ASN A 26 10.70 4.46 -5.08
C ASN A 26 9.99 4.19 -6.43
N ARG A 27 8.70 3.86 -6.40
CA ARG A 27 7.85 3.52 -7.55
C ARG A 27 6.40 3.86 -7.26
N LEU A 28 5.55 3.88 -8.28
CA LEU A 28 4.10 4.04 -8.13
C LEU A 28 3.52 2.82 -7.40
N VAL A 29 2.75 3.05 -6.35
CA VAL A 29 2.17 1.99 -5.51
C VAL A 29 0.70 2.26 -5.25
N ARG A 30 -0.14 1.22 -5.30
CA ARG A 30 -1.55 1.31 -4.91
C ARG A 30 -1.68 0.98 -3.42
N PHE A 31 -2.41 1.79 -2.68
CA PHE A 31 -2.69 1.53 -1.25
C PHE A 31 -4.18 1.37 -1.01
N GLU A 32 -4.51 0.59 0.01
CA GLU A 32 -5.85 0.41 0.57
C GLU A 32 -5.76 0.49 2.09
N ILE A 33 -6.58 1.33 2.71
CA ILE A 33 -6.69 1.46 4.17
C ILE A 33 -8.11 1.07 4.55
N THR A 34 -8.25 0.10 5.44
CA THR A 34 -9.54 -0.35 5.96
C THR A 34 -9.78 0.26 7.32
N THR A 35 -10.94 0.91 7.48
CA THR A 35 -11.39 1.44 8.76
C THR A 35 -12.20 0.42 9.55
N SER A 36 -12.33 0.61 10.86
CA SER A 36 -13.12 -0.23 11.77
C SER A 36 -14.60 -0.27 11.42
N GLY A 37 -15.11 0.75 10.73
CA GLY A 37 -16.46 0.79 10.16
C GLY A 37 -16.60 0.03 8.84
N GLY A 38 -15.55 -0.61 8.33
CA GLY A 38 -15.54 -1.33 7.05
C GLY A 38 -15.41 -0.44 5.81
N SER A 39 -15.09 0.85 5.96
CA SER A 39 -14.80 1.72 4.82
C SER A 39 -13.41 1.42 4.26
N ILE A 40 -13.27 1.47 2.94
CA ILE A 40 -12.01 1.27 2.24
C ILE A 40 -11.60 2.60 1.61
N ILE A 41 -10.46 3.13 2.05
CA ILE A 41 -9.82 4.32 1.47
C ILE A 41 -8.71 3.81 0.56
N SER A 42 -8.76 4.13 -0.74
CA SER A 42 -7.74 3.67 -1.68
C SER A 42 -7.23 4.78 -2.59
N GLY A 43 -6.01 4.62 -3.07
CA GLY A 43 -5.37 5.59 -3.94
C GLY A 43 -4.01 5.11 -4.44
N PHE A 44 -3.25 6.04 -5.02
CA PHE A 44 -1.91 5.79 -5.52
C PHE A 44 -0.90 6.73 -4.85
N ILE A 45 0.25 6.19 -4.47
CA ILE A 45 1.41 6.95 -4.01
C ILE A 45 2.39 7.03 -5.19
N PRO A 46 2.67 8.23 -5.73
CA PRO A 46 3.65 8.39 -6.79
C PRO A 46 5.07 7.96 -6.37
N ALA A 47 5.92 7.70 -7.36
CA ALA A 47 7.31 7.35 -7.09
C ALA A 47 8.05 8.49 -6.38
N ASN A 48 8.78 8.15 -5.32
CA ASN A 48 9.54 9.08 -4.47
C ASN A 48 8.67 10.12 -3.73
N GLU A 49 7.36 9.89 -3.66
CA GLU A 49 6.43 10.64 -2.82
C GLU A 49 6.06 9.82 -1.58
N TYR A 50 5.42 10.50 -0.64
CA TYR A 50 5.07 9.94 0.67
C TYR A 50 3.58 10.06 0.96
N LEU A 51 3.00 8.98 1.47
CA LEU A 51 1.71 9.00 2.13
C LEU A 51 1.93 9.05 3.65
N GLU A 52 1.41 10.11 4.27
CA GLU A 52 1.42 10.28 5.71
C GLU A 52 0.05 9.92 6.30
N VAL A 53 0.02 8.97 7.23
CA VAL A 53 -1.21 8.52 7.91
C VAL A 53 -0.98 8.49 9.40
N THR A 54 -1.93 9.03 10.16
CA THR A 54 -1.99 8.88 11.62
C THR A 54 -3.25 8.10 11.97
N ASN A 55 -3.11 6.97 12.66
CA ASN A 55 -4.27 6.21 13.10
C ASN A 55 -4.85 6.84 14.38
N GLY A 56 -6.08 7.37 14.30
CA GLY A 56 -6.80 7.96 15.43
C GLY A 56 -7.54 6.93 16.30
N GLY A 57 -7.50 5.64 15.94
CA GLY A 57 -8.26 4.55 16.56
C GLY A 57 -9.29 3.92 15.61
N ASP A 58 -9.42 4.45 14.41
CA ASP A 58 -10.41 4.11 13.40
C ASP A 58 -9.85 3.24 12.26
N ILE A 59 -8.53 3.12 12.12
CA ILE A 59 -7.90 2.27 11.09
C ILE A 59 -7.60 0.88 11.66
N THR A 60 -8.04 -0.17 10.97
CA THR A 60 -7.78 -1.57 11.36
C THR A 60 -6.65 -2.20 10.58
N SER A 61 -6.46 -1.83 9.31
CA SER A 61 -5.36 -2.31 8.49
C SER A 61 -5.02 -1.33 7.37
N ALA A 62 -3.77 -1.36 6.92
CA ALA A 62 -3.33 -0.72 5.70
C ALA A 62 -2.61 -1.75 4.81
N ASP A 63 -3.21 -2.07 3.67
CA ASP A 63 -2.69 -2.98 2.67
C ASP A 63 -2.05 -2.18 1.54
N ILE A 64 -0.77 -2.45 1.30
CA ILE A 64 0.00 -1.77 0.26
C ILE A 64 0.31 -2.78 -0.83
N ASN A 65 -0.31 -2.57 -1.99
CA ASN A 65 -0.12 -3.40 -3.17
C ASN A 65 0.94 -2.77 -4.05
N ILE A 66 2.16 -3.29 -3.96
CA ILE A 66 3.25 -2.91 -4.83
C ILE A 66 3.07 -3.66 -6.14
N HIS A 67 2.37 -3.03 -7.07
CA HIS A 67 2.37 -3.48 -8.45
C HIS A 67 3.72 -3.13 -9.08
N ASP A 68 4.54 -4.15 -9.33
CA ASP A 68 5.70 -3.95 -10.20
C ASP A 68 5.17 -3.76 -11.62
N ILE A 69 5.16 -2.53 -12.11
CA ILE A 69 5.07 -2.29 -13.55
C ILE A 69 6.28 -3.02 -14.15
N GLN A 70 6.02 -4.13 -14.86
CA GLN A 70 7.05 -5.01 -15.42
C GLN A 70 8.20 -4.17 -15.99
N LYS A 71 9.41 -4.39 -15.48
CA LYS A 71 10.63 -3.72 -15.95
C LYS A 71 10.91 -4.13 -17.40
N GLY A 72 10.38 -3.38 -18.36
CA GLY A 72 10.75 -3.43 -19.77
C GLY A 72 10.60 -4.81 -20.43
N PRO A 73 10.99 -4.95 -21.71
CA PRO A 73 10.93 -6.23 -22.39
C PRO A 73 11.89 -7.20 -21.67
N GLN A 74 11.39 -8.38 -21.30
CA GLN A 74 12.28 -9.51 -21.07
C GLN A 74 12.87 -9.87 -22.44
N GLU A 75 14.18 -9.68 -22.61
CA GLU A 75 14.89 -10.24 -23.76
C GLU A 75 14.60 -11.74 -23.81
N VAL A 76 14.03 -12.18 -24.93
CA VAL A 76 13.79 -13.59 -25.28
C VAL A 76 15.04 -14.25 -25.83
#